data_AF-A0A392PZM0-F1
#
_entry.id   AF-A0A392PZM0-F1
#
_cell.length_a   1.000
_cell.length_b   1.000
_cell.length_c   1.000
_cell.angle_alpha   90.00
_cell.angle_beta   90.00
_cell.angle_gamma   90.00
#
_symmetry.space_group_name_H-M   'P 1'
#
loop_
_entity.id
_entity.type
_entity.pdbx_description
1 polymer ?
#
loop_
_entity_poly.entity_id
_entity_poly.type
_entity_poly.pdbx_seq_one_letter_code
_entity_poly.pdbx_strand_id
1 'polypeptide(L)' 'MEPLTSLKRQPSQMLSRSLCACGDRSIADGSLLDFLRQVSTFGLSLVRLDIRQESDRHTDVMDAITKHLEIGSY' A
#
# COMPACT_ATOMS: atom_id res chain seq x y z
N MET A 1 -3.66 -5.76 13.12
CA MET A 1 -2.81 -5.54 11.92
C MET A 1 -2.72 -4.03 11.75
N GLU A 2 -1.70 -3.39 12.32
CA GLU A 2 -1.53 -1.93 12.22
C GLU A 2 -1.34 -1.54 10.74
N PRO A 3 -2.07 -0.54 10.22
CA PRO A 3 -1.97 -0.18 8.82
C PRO A 3 -0.57 0.41 8.54
N LEU A 4 0.04 0.00 7.42
CA LEU A 4 1.38 0.44 6.98
C LEU A 4 1.56 1.97 6.95
N THR A 5 0.47 2.74 6.94
CA THR A 5 0.43 4.20 7.07
C THR A 5 0.91 4.73 8.43
N SER A 6 0.75 3.98 9.52
CA SER A 6 1.24 4.38 10.84
C SER A 6 2.77 4.33 10.94
N LEU A 7 3.40 3.33 10.31
CA LEU A 7 4.87 3.14 10.35
C LEU A 7 5.64 4.23 9.58
N LYS A 8 5.03 4.86 8.57
CA LYS A 8 5.68 5.87 7.72
C LYS A 8 5.67 7.30 8.30
N ARG A 9 4.66 7.63 9.12
CA ARG A 9 4.49 9.00 9.66
C ARG A 9 5.50 9.36 10.74
N GLN A 10 5.88 8.40 11.59
CA GLN A 10 6.81 8.66 12.69
C GLN A 10 8.22 9.11 12.23
N PRO A 11 8.92 8.40 11.31
CA PRO A 11 10.27 8.78 10.90
C PRO A 11 10.31 10.06 10.07
N SER A 12 9.30 10.28 9.21
CA SER A 12 9.19 11.49 8.37
C SER A 12 8.99 12.76 9.19
N GLN A 13 8.17 12.70 10.24
CA GLN A 13 7.98 13.82 11.16
C GLN A 13 9.23 14.11 12.00
N MET A 14 9.98 13.07 12.39
CA MET A 14 11.25 13.23 13.11
C MET A 14 12.30 13.94 12.24
N LEU A 15 12.45 13.53 10.98
CA LEU A 15 13.37 14.16 10.01
C LEU A 15 13.01 15.62 9.74
N SER A 16 11.72 15.91 9.49
CA SER A 16 11.25 17.28 9.27
C SER A 16 11.50 18.18 10.49
N ARG A 17 11.26 17.68 11.71
CA ARG A 17 11.55 18.43 12.95
C ARG A 17 13.05 18.69 13.13
N SER A 18 13.90 17.71 12.82
CA SER A 18 15.36 17.86 12.91
C SER A 18 15.89 18.89 11.92
N LEU A 19 15.45 18.84 10.66
CA LEU A 19 15.88 19.78 9.62
C LEU A 19 15.39 21.21 9.90
N CYS A 20 14.18 21.37 10.41
CA CYS A 20 13.66 22.67 10.86
C CYS A 20 14.41 23.24 12.07
N ALA A 21 14.97 22.40 12.94
CA ALA A 21 15.77 22.81 14.10
C ALA A 21 17.21 23.21 13.73
N CYS A 22 17.79 22.63 12.67
CA CYS A 22 19.12 22.97 12.16
C CYS A 22 19.17 24.21 11.24
N GLY A 23 18.03 24.83 10.94
CA GLY A 23 17.96 26.04 10.10
C GLY A 23 17.80 25.78 8.59
N ASP A 24 17.82 24.52 8.15
CA ASP A 24 17.71 24.10 6.75
C ASP A 24 16.24 23.98 6.29
N ARG A 25 15.46 25.02 6.58
CA ARG A 25 14.01 25.06 6.30
C ARG A 25 13.72 24.98 4.79
N SER A 26 14.61 25.50 3.93
CA SER A 26 14.49 25.39 2.47
C SER A 26 14.64 23.96 1.94
N ILE A 27 15.46 23.13 2.61
CA ILE A 27 15.65 21.71 2.25
C ILE A 27 14.47 20.89 2.77
N ALA A 28 13.96 21.21 3.95
CA ALA A 28 12.78 20.59 4.53
C ALA A 28 11.49 20.87 3.74
N ASP A 29 11.33 22.10 3.22
CA ASP A 29 10.15 22.52 2.46
C ASP A 29 10.21 22.17 0.96
N GLY A 30 11.40 21.85 0.44
CA GLY A 30 11.61 21.47 -0.97
C GLY A 30 11.58 19.95 -1.18
N SER A 31 12.76 19.35 -1.29
CA SER A 31 12.92 17.95 -1.70
C SER A 31 12.28 16.95 -0.72
N LEU A 32 12.27 17.25 0.58
CA LEU A 32 11.65 16.38 1.58
C LEU A 32 10.12 16.40 1.49
N LEU A 33 9.51 17.58 1.31
CA LEU A 33 8.06 17.69 1.15
C LEU A 33 7.60 17.01 -0.14
N ASP A 34 8.35 17.17 -1.23
CA ASP A 34 8.06 16.51 -2.50
C ASP A 34 8.23 14.99 -2.40
N PHE A 35 9.24 14.51 -1.67
CA PHE A 35 9.39 13.08 -1.39
C PHE A 35 8.21 12.53 -0.57
N LEU A 36 7.76 13.25 0.47
CA LEU A 36 6.60 12.83 1.26
C LEU A 36 5.32 12.80 0.43
N ARG A 37 5.12 13.79 -0.45
CA ARG A 37 4.00 13.80 -1.41
C ARG A 37 4.07 12.59 -2.34
N GLN A 38 5.22 12.33 -2.96
CA GLN A 38 5.42 11.19 -3.86
C GLN A 38 5.16 9.85 -3.16
N VAL A 39 5.71 9.64 -1.96
CA VAL A 39 5.49 8.41 -1.20
C VAL A 39 4.02 8.28 -0.77
N SER A 40 3.33 9.38 -0.49
CA SER A 40 1.89 9.35 -0.16
C SER A 40 1.00 9.04 -1.37
N THR A 41 1.35 9.56 -2.55
CA THR A 41 0.58 9.39 -3.79
C THR A 41 0.83 8.03 -4.45
N PHE A 42 2.10 7.63 -4.57
CA PHE A 42 2.51 6.44 -5.32
C PHE A 42 2.74 5.21 -4.44
N GLY A 43 2.90 5.40 -3.13
CA GLY A 43 3.28 4.31 -2.23
C GLY A 43 4.65 3.73 -2.62
N LEU A 44 4.84 2.43 -2.40
CA LEU A 44 6.05 1.70 -2.81
C LEU A 44 5.88 0.95 -4.13
N SER A 45 4.63 0.81 -4.60
CA SER A 45 4.28 0.01 -5.77
C SER A 45 3.99 0.85 -7.01
N LEU A 46 4.08 2.19 -6.89
CA LEU A 46 3.77 3.22 -7.89
C LEU A 46 2.31 3.27 -8.34
N VAL A 47 1.77 2.12 -8.72
CA VAL A 47 0.40 1.94 -9.19
C VAL A 47 -0.21 0.72 -8.51
N ARG A 48 -1.54 0.71 -8.38
CA ARG A 48 -2.26 -0.49 -7.95
C ARG A 48 -2.44 -1.40 -9.15
N LEU A 49 -1.96 -2.63 -9.04
CA LEU A 49 -2.23 -3.66 -10.03
C LEU A 49 -3.63 -4.21 -9.78
N ASP A 50 -4.53 -4.01 -10.74
CA ASP A 50 -5.84 -4.64 -10.73
C ASP A 50 -5.73 -6.03 -11.36
N ILE A 51 -6.14 -7.06 -10.61
CA ILE A 51 -6.15 -8.44 -11.09
C ILE A 51 -7.58 -8.79 -11.46
N ARG A 52 -7.80 -9.13 -12.73
CA ARG A 52 -9.13 -9.50 -13.24
C ARG A 52 -9.07 -10.91 -13.82
N GLN A 53 -10.08 -11.70 -13.50
CA GLN A 53 -10.27 -13.07 -13.96
C GLN A 53 -11.76 -13.29 -14.27
N GLU A 54 -12.06 -14.12 -15.26
CA GLU A 54 -13.43 -14.44 -15.66
C GLU A 54 -14.17 -15.22 -14.55
N SER A 55 -15.48 -14.99 -14.42
CA SER A 55 -16.30 -15.60 -13.37
C SER A 55 -16.29 -17.13 -13.43
N ASP A 56 -16.26 -17.69 -14.63
CA ASP A 56 -16.37 -19.13 -14.86
C ASP A 56 -15.18 -19.86 -14.23
N ARG A 57 -13.98 -19.27 -14.27
CA ARG A 57 -12.79 -19.78 -13.58
C ARG A 57 -12.95 -19.83 -12.07
N HIS A 58 -13.74 -18.92 -11.49
CA HIS A 58 -14.01 -18.95 -10.05
C HIS A 58 -15.05 -20.02 -9.72
N THR A 59 -16.07 -20.18 -10.57
CA THR A 59 -17.07 -21.25 -10.47
C THR A 59 -16.41 -22.62 -10.54
N ASP A 60 -15.52 -22.85 -11.51
CA ASP A 60 -14.76 -24.10 -11.66
C ASP A 60 -13.98 -24.47 -10.38
N VAL A 61 -13.37 -23.47 -9.74
CA VAL A 61 -12.61 -23.68 -8.50
C VAL A 61 -13.53 -24.06 -7.34
N MET A 62 -14.66 -23.36 -7.19
CA MET A 62 -15.63 -23.65 -6.14
C MET A 62 -16.29 -25.02 -6.34
N ASP A 63 -16.60 -25.38 -7.58
CA ASP A 63 -17.14 -26.69 -7.94
C ASP A 63 -16.14 -27.81 -7.65
N ALA A 64 -14.86 -27.64 -8.00
CA ALA A 64 -13.82 -28.60 -7.67
C ALA A 64 -13.68 -28.81 -6.15
N ILE A 65 -13.78 -27.74 -5.35
CA ILE A 65 -13.72 -27.81 -3.88
C ILE A 65 -14.94 -28.55 -3.32
N THR A 66 -16.15 -28.20 -3.75
CA THR A 66 -17.39 -28.82 -3.25
C THR A 66 -17.51 -30.29 -3.62
N LYS A 67 -17.07 -30.66 -4.83
CA LYS A 67 -16.97 -32.05 -5.27
C LYS A 67 -15.95 -32.83 -4.43
N HIS A 68 -14.79 -32.24 -4.16
CA HIS A 68 -13.75 -32.89 -3.36
C HIS A 68 -14.20 -33.16 -1.91
N LEU A 69 -15.00 -32.25 -1.34
CA LEU A 69 -15.54 -32.37 0.01
C LEU A 69 -16.82 -33.23 0.08
N GLU A 70 -17.28 -33.78 -1.05
CA GLU A 70 -18.51 -34.59 -1.16
C GLU A 70 -19.79 -33.88 -0.68
N ILE A 71 -19.80 -32.54 -0.70
CA ILE A 71 -20.96 -31.72 -0.28
C ILE A 71 -21.87 -31.29 -1.43
N GLY A 72 -21.48 -31.58 -2.68
CA GLY A 72 -22.28 -31.30 -3.87
C GLY A 72 -21.45 -30.80 -5.05
N SER A 73 -22.14 -30.19 -6.02
CA SER A 73 -21.56 -29.49 -7.18
C SER A 73 -22.10 -28.06 -7.17
N TYR A 74 -21.20 -27.09 -7.28
CA TYR A 74 -21.47 -25.66 -7.23
C TYR A 74 -21.65 -25.11 -8.64
#